data_AF-A0A512T192-F1
#
_entry.id   AF-A0A512T192-F1
#
_cell.length_a   1.000
_cell.length_b   1.000
_cell.length_c   1.000
_cell.angle_alpha   90.00
_cell.angle_beta   90.00
_cell.angle_gamma   90.00
#
_symmetry.space_group_name_H-M   'P 1'
#
loop_
_entity.id
_entity.type
_entity.pdbx_description
1 polymer ?
#
loop_
_entity_poly.entity_id
_entity_poly.type
_entity_poly.pdbx_seq_one_letter_code
_entity_poly.pdbx_strand_id
1 'polypeptide(L)'
;MAELSAGLDSLESVSPESIGERWALLFDELELAPAEIRAELLRSLRSVDERFLFKLSISPFGADLDQFTSALSAMPGHDHDEVSLSYGRKEEGIGFSLELMAAILARRRHKPDDLAFVLGPSDFPVESTVAVPTNGSTEARRNRYFRALYRDDQTFKRYVHRHSQSIEEFLALEGDSRAQFVRKVTPIVIVRSAFRIPDDSFAAGSRRYKTRKNPDIYRGLTSLATVLEGNPRYIIGVMNELLDEAGQGKIGGPRQTAEITRAANRFRALLTTIPAPVVPGIRRRGLLPIIDMLGTFFRERIVADDFTPDPIGSFIVDSHVSDEILAAIGSLLNAGALVYVPEPGGVAILTSLRGKRFRLNYLLASQYGMPLRLEREQSISAIVERQRIKGDSNQPSIFEILGD
;
A
#
# COMPACT_ATOMS: atom_id res chain seq x y z
N MET A 1 -24.74 -11.54 27.13
CA MET A 1 -24.43 -12.99 27.06
C MET A 1 -25.51 -13.91 27.61
N ALA A 2 -26.03 -13.71 28.82
CA ALA A 2 -27.12 -14.56 29.36
C ALA A 2 -28.35 -14.64 28.44
N GLU A 3 -28.70 -13.52 27.80
CA GLU A 3 -29.80 -13.47 26.82
C GLU A 3 -29.49 -14.22 25.52
N LEU A 4 -28.23 -14.25 25.07
CA LEU A 4 -27.81 -15.01 23.88
C LEU A 4 -27.87 -16.51 24.14
N SER A 5 -27.38 -16.97 25.29
CA SER A 5 -27.50 -18.38 25.70
C SER A 5 -28.96 -18.78 25.88
N ALA A 6 -29.79 -17.97 26.53
CA ALA A 6 -31.21 -18.25 26.67
C ALA A 6 -31.96 -18.27 25.32
N GLY A 7 -31.55 -17.40 24.38
CA GLY A 7 -32.06 -17.41 23.01
C GLY A 7 -31.68 -18.69 22.26
N LEU A 8 -30.44 -19.15 22.42
CA LEU A 8 -29.98 -20.41 21.83
C LEU A 8 -30.70 -21.62 22.44
N ASP A 9 -30.85 -21.67 23.77
CA ASP A 9 -31.58 -22.74 24.45
C ASP A 9 -33.03 -22.83 23.95
N SER A 10 -33.65 -21.66 23.69
CA SER A 10 -35.00 -21.60 23.10
C SER A 10 -35.02 -22.10 21.65
N LEU A 11 -34.01 -21.77 20.86
CA LEU A 11 -33.87 -22.21 19.47
C LEU A 11 -33.64 -23.73 19.37
N GLU A 12 -32.73 -24.26 20.19
CA GLU A 12 -32.43 -25.69 20.30
C GLU A 12 -33.66 -26.49 20.77
N SER A 13 -34.52 -25.90 21.60
CA SER A 13 -35.77 -26.54 22.05
C SER A 13 -36.77 -26.78 20.90
N VAL A 14 -36.70 -25.98 19.83
CA VAL A 14 -37.60 -26.10 18.66
C VAL A 14 -36.91 -26.70 17.43
N SER A 15 -35.58 -26.82 17.44
CA SER A 15 -34.78 -27.47 16.39
C SER A 15 -33.77 -28.44 17.03
N PRO A 16 -34.22 -29.64 17.44
CA PRO A 16 -33.38 -30.60 18.16
C PRO A 16 -32.17 -31.07 17.36
N GLU A 17 -32.23 -31.03 16.01
CA GLU A 17 -31.09 -31.33 15.15
C GLU A 17 -29.91 -30.37 15.29
N SER A 18 -30.11 -29.19 15.91
CA SER A 18 -29.05 -28.20 16.14
C SER A 18 -28.40 -28.29 17.52
N ILE A 19 -28.87 -29.20 18.38
CA ILE A 19 -28.33 -29.39 19.73
C ILE A 19 -26.87 -29.85 19.66
N GLY A 20 -25.99 -29.12 20.33
CA GLY A 20 -24.56 -29.44 20.42
C GLY A 20 -23.73 -28.93 19.24
N GLU A 21 -24.36 -28.29 18.25
CA GLU A 21 -23.66 -27.58 17.18
C GLU A 21 -23.04 -26.27 17.70
N ARG A 22 -21.95 -25.83 17.04
CA ARG A 22 -21.36 -24.51 17.32
C ARG A 22 -21.94 -23.46 16.39
N TRP A 23 -22.34 -22.33 16.98
CA TRP A 23 -22.96 -21.20 16.31
C TRP A 23 -21.95 -20.09 16.06
N ALA A 24 -21.68 -19.82 14.79
CA ALA A 24 -20.81 -18.72 14.40
C ALA A 24 -21.61 -17.41 14.25
N LEU A 25 -21.31 -16.43 15.11
CA LEU A 25 -21.86 -15.08 15.04
C LEU A 25 -20.86 -14.17 14.32
N LEU A 26 -21.25 -13.70 13.13
CA LEU A 26 -20.39 -12.93 12.24
C LEU A 26 -20.84 -11.46 12.24
N PHE A 27 -20.00 -10.58 12.76
CA PHE A 27 -20.25 -9.15 12.81
C PHE A 27 -19.30 -8.45 11.84
N ASP A 28 -19.84 -7.89 10.77
CA ASP A 28 -19.08 -7.13 9.77
C ASP A 28 -19.26 -5.61 10.00
N GLU A 29 -18.27 -4.82 9.58
CA GLU A 29 -18.30 -3.34 9.66
C GLU A 29 -18.64 -2.79 11.06
N LEU A 30 -18.02 -3.33 12.12
CA LEU A 30 -18.31 -2.96 13.51
C LEU A 30 -18.09 -1.48 13.83
N GLU A 31 -17.29 -0.76 13.04
CA GLU A 31 -17.15 0.70 13.17
C GLU A 31 -18.47 1.46 12.93
N LEU A 32 -19.44 0.86 12.25
CA LEU A 32 -20.77 1.45 12.02
C LEU A 32 -21.74 1.19 13.19
N ALA A 33 -21.45 0.20 14.04
CA ALA A 33 -22.30 -0.10 15.19
C ALA A 33 -22.23 1.02 16.25
N PRO A 34 -23.23 1.14 17.14
CA PRO A 34 -23.11 1.96 18.34
C PRO A 34 -21.93 1.51 19.22
N ALA A 35 -21.30 2.46 19.92
CA ALA A 35 -20.13 2.18 20.76
C ALA A 35 -20.44 1.19 21.89
N GLU A 36 -21.67 1.21 22.40
CA GLU A 36 -22.16 0.31 23.44
C GLU A 36 -22.23 -1.13 22.94
N ILE A 37 -22.65 -1.34 21.69
CA ILE A 37 -22.71 -2.67 21.07
C ILE A 37 -21.30 -3.22 20.84
N ARG A 38 -20.39 -2.37 20.33
CA ARG A 38 -18.97 -2.75 20.20
C ARG A 38 -18.39 -3.18 21.55
N ALA A 39 -18.57 -2.35 22.58
CA ALA A 39 -18.08 -2.61 23.93
C ALA A 39 -18.55 -3.97 24.47
N GLU A 40 -19.83 -4.27 24.31
CA GLU A 40 -20.42 -5.52 24.81
C GLU A 40 -19.91 -6.75 24.04
N LEU A 41 -19.81 -6.67 22.71
CA LEU A 41 -19.26 -7.76 21.89
C LEU A 41 -17.81 -8.07 22.25
N LEU A 42 -17.02 -7.03 22.51
CA LEU A 42 -15.60 -7.17 22.85
C LEU A 42 -15.39 -7.73 24.25
N ARG A 43 -16.18 -7.26 25.21
CA ARG A 43 -16.19 -7.81 26.57
C ARG A 43 -16.56 -9.29 26.57
N SER A 44 -17.42 -9.71 25.63
CA SER A 44 -17.87 -11.09 25.49
C SER A 44 -16.80 -12.05 24.97
N LEU A 45 -15.72 -11.55 24.33
CA LEU A 45 -14.62 -12.40 23.85
C LEU A 45 -13.88 -13.14 24.98
N ARG A 46 -13.83 -12.55 26.18
CA ARG A 46 -13.09 -13.12 27.32
C ARG A 46 -13.81 -14.28 28.03
N SER A 47 -15.13 -14.35 27.92
CA SER A 47 -15.94 -15.38 28.58
C SER A 47 -17.21 -15.60 27.78
N VAL A 48 -17.10 -16.45 26.77
CA VAL A 48 -18.19 -16.85 25.90
C VAL A 48 -18.63 -18.27 26.22
N ASP A 49 -19.93 -18.53 26.14
CA ASP A 49 -20.46 -19.88 26.10
C ASP A 49 -19.83 -20.63 24.90
N GLU A 50 -19.26 -21.81 25.14
CA GLU A 50 -18.43 -22.56 24.18
C GLU A 50 -19.18 -22.94 22.89
N ARG A 51 -20.52 -22.90 22.94
CA ARG A 51 -21.40 -23.08 21.79
C ARG A 51 -21.28 -21.95 20.78
N PHE A 52 -20.76 -20.78 21.13
CA PHE A 52 -20.60 -19.66 20.20
C PHE A 52 -19.15 -19.50 19.71
N LEU A 53 -19.02 -19.14 18.43
CA LEU A 53 -17.80 -18.63 17.81
C LEU A 53 -18.06 -17.21 17.33
N PHE A 54 -17.27 -16.25 17.78
CA PHE A 54 -17.38 -14.85 17.33
C PHE A 54 -16.37 -14.56 16.23
N LYS A 55 -16.83 -13.97 15.13
CA LYS A 55 -15.98 -13.34 14.13
C LYS A 55 -16.32 -11.86 14.06
N LEU A 56 -15.37 -11.03 14.47
CA LEU A 56 -15.51 -9.59 14.49
C LEU A 56 -14.64 -8.98 13.38
N SER A 57 -15.25 -8.31 12.40
CA SER A 57 -14.54 -7.47 11.45
C SER A 57 -14.55 -6.03 11.94
N ILE A 58 -13.37 -5.43 12.07
CA ILE A 58 -13.25 -4.04 12.52
C ILE A 58 -12.21 -3.29 11.69
N SER A 59 -12.48 -2.00 11.48
CA SER A 59 -11.50 -1.07 10.93
C SER A 59 -10.20 -1.02 11.77
N PRO A 60 -9.04 -0.79 11.13
CA PRO A 60 -7.73 -0.80 11.80
C PRO A 60 -7.53 0.37 12.80
N PHE A 61 -8.36 1.41 12.74
CA PHE A 61 -8.30 2.54 13.66
C PHE A 61 -9.69 3.02 14.09
N GLY A 62 -9.80 3.36 15.37
CA GLY A 62 -10.92 4.10 15.94
C GLY A 62 -10.53 4.66 17.30
N ALA A 63 -10.86 5.92 17.55
CA ALA A 63 -10.49 6.62 18.78
C ALA A 63 -11.21 6.05 20.02
N ASP A 64 -12.34 5.38 19.82
CA ASP A 64 -13.14 4.72 20.84
C ASP A 64 -12.75 3.24 21.04
N LEU A 65 -11.76 2.75 20.27
CA LEU A 65 -11.22 1.40 20.40
C LEU A 65 -10.25 1.26 21.58
N ASP A 66 -10.08 2.29 22.42
CA ASP A 66 -9.29 2.23 23.67
C ASP A 66 -9.66 1.02 24.53
N GLN A 67 -10.93 0.61 24.47
CA GLN A 67 -11.47 -0.56 25.15
C GLN A 67 -10.79 -1.88 24.73
N PHE A 68 -10.24 -1.98 23.51
CA PHE A 68 -9.43 -3.13 23.07
C PHE A 68 -8.07 -3.22 23.78
N THR A 69 -7.54 -2.08 24.24
CA THR A 69 -6.17 -1.99 24.79
C THR A 69 -6.12 -1.88 26.31
N SER A 70 -7.27 -1.94 26.99
CA SER A 70 -7.33 -1.85 28.44
C SER A 70 -6.81 -3.13 29.12
N ALA A 71 -6.26 -3.04 30.34
CA ALA A 71 -5.78 -4.22 31.08
C ALA A 71 -6.87 -5.26 31.40
N LEU A 72 -8.15 -4.92 31.19
CA LEU A 72 -9.30 -5.80 31.42
C LEU A 72 -9.90 -6.36 30.12
N SER A 73 -9.38 -5.96 28.96
CA SER A 73 -9.86 -6.41 27.65
C SER A 73 -9.47 -7.87 27.35
N ALA A 74 -10.11 -8.44 26.33
CA ALA A 74 -9.73 -9.73 25.79
C ALA A 74 -8.30 -9.67 25.24
N MET A 75 -7.48 -10.65 25.60
CA MET A 75 -6.07 -10.72 25.24
C MET A 75 -5.87 -11.52 23.94
N PRO A 76 -5.23 -10.92 22.91
CA PRO A 76 -4.87 -11.64 21.69
C PRO A 76 -4.01 -12.87 21.98
N GLY A 77 -4.29 -13.99 21.31
CA GLY A 77 -3.61 -15.27 21.50
C GLY A 77 -4.01 -16.05 22.76
N HIS A 78 -4.85 -15.46 23.62
CA HIS A 78 -5.45 -16.13 24.77
C HIS A 78 -6.97 -16.24 24.63
N ASP A 79 -7.63 -15.11 24.40
CA ASP A 79 -9.09 -15.00 24.34
C ASP A 79 -9.59 -14.95 22.88
N HIS A 80 -8.77 -14.44 21.95
CA HIS A 80 -9.12 -14.36 20.53
C HIS A 80 -7.88 -14.41 19.62
N ASP A 81 -8.09 -14.79 18.36
CA ASP A 81 -7.07 -14.72 17.31
C ASP A 81 -7.28 -13.47 16.44
N GLU A 82 -6.19 -12.75 16.16
CA GLU A 82 -6.20 -11.58 15.29
C GLU A 82 -5.71 -11.93 13.88
N VAL A 83 -6.52 -11.61 12.88
CA VAL A 83 -6.15 -11.74 11.47
C VAL A 83 -6.05 -10.34 10.86
N SER A 84 -4.84 -9.81 10.76
CA SER A 84 -4.61 -8.54 10.08
C SER A 84 -4.71 -8.71 8.57
N LEU A 85 -5.56 -7.89 7.94
CA LEU A 85 -5.65 -7.76 6.48
C LEU A 85 -4.86 -6.57 5.94
N SER A 86 -4.10 -5.89 6.81
CA SER A 86 -3.21 -4.78 6.45
C SER A 86 -1.76 -5.19 6.62
N TYR A 87 -1.03 -5.21 5.50
CA TYR A 87 0.37 -5.63 5.46
C TYR A 87 1.29 -4.41 5.45
N GLY A 88 1.81 -4.04 6.62
CA GLY A 88 2.74 -2.92 6.77
C GLY A 88 3.99 -3.11 5.91
N ARG A 89 4.44 -4.38 5.80
CA ARG A 89 5.53 -4.83 4.95
C ARG A 89 4.98 -5.71 3.83
N LYS A 90 5.47 -5.51 2.59
CA LYS A 90 4.92 -6.21 1.40
C LYS A 90 5.10 -7.73 1.48
N GLU A 91 6.14 -8.19 2.15
CA GLU A 91 6.52 -9.59 2.24
C GLU A 91 5.43 -10.45 2.87
N GLU A 92 4.67 -9.88 3.82
CA GLU A 92 3.61 -10.55 4.56
C GLU A 92 2.38 -10.84 3.67
N GLY A 93 2.06 -9.96 2.73
CA GLY A 93 0.88 -10.08 1.85
C GLY A 93 1.14 -10.78 0.52
N ILE A 94 2.41 -10.97 0.12
CA ILE A 94 2.76 -11.55 -1.18
C ILE A 94 2.31 -13.01 -1.30
N GLY A 95 2.52 -13.83 -0.26
CA GLY A 95 2.14 -15.26 -0.28
C GLY A 95 0.65 -15.44 -0.57
N PHE A 96 -0.19 -14.83 0.27
CA PHE A 96 -1.64 -14.80 0.08
C PHE A 96 -2.04 -14.29 -1.31
N SER A 97 -1.40 -13.22 -1.78
CA SER A 97 -1.71 -12.66 -3.11
C SER A 97 -1.45 -13.66 -4.23
N LEU A 98 -0.31 -14.35 -4.19
CA LEU A 98 0.08 -15.33 -5.21
C LEU A 98 -0.84 -16.56 -5.18
N GLU A 99 -1.19 -17.06 -3.99
CA GLU A 99 -2.11 -18.18 -3.83
C GLU A 99 -3.50 -17.85 -4.35
N LEU A 100 -4.04 -16.68 -4.01
CA LEU A 100 -5.35 -16.25 -4.49
C LEU A 100 -5.35 -16.03 -6.01
N MET A 101 -4.30 -15.42 -6.57
CA MET A 101 -4.14 -15.27 -8.02
C MET A 101 -4.09 -16.63 -8.73
N ALA A 102 -3.35 -17.60 -8.17
CA ALA A 102 -3.27 -18.95 -8.72
C ALA A 102 -4.62 -19.68 -8.67
N ALA A 103 -5.37 -19.54 -7.56
CA ALA A 103 -6.71 -20.11 -7.44
C ALA A 103 -7.69 -19.53 -8.46
N ILE A 104 -7.64 -18.21 -8.70
CA ILE A 104 -8.46 -17.56 -9.74
C ILE A 104 -8.08 -18.06 -11.13
N LEU A 105 -6.78 -18.17 -11.42
CA LEU A 105 -6.28 -18.68 -12.70
C LEU A 105 -6.76 -20.12 -12.95
N ALA A 106 -6.61 -21.01 -11.97
CA ALA A 106 -7.03 -22.41 -12.05
C ALA A 106 -8.54 -22.56 -12.26
N ARG A 107 -9.35 -21.67 -11.67
CA ARG A 107 -10.81 -21.67 -11.88
C ARG A 107 -11.22 -21.20 -13.27
N ARG A 108 -10.45 -20.27 -13.86
CA ARG A 108 -10.76 -19.63 -15.14
C ARG A 108 -10.15 -20.34 -16.35
N ARG A 109 -9.07 -21.09 -16.16
CA ARG A 109 -8.39 -21.82 -17.24
C ARG A 109 -8.44 -23.32 -17.01
N HIS A 110 -8.84 -24.04 -18.06
CA HIS A 110 -8.90 -25.51 -18.06
C HIS A 110 -7.53 -26.18 -17.95
N LYS A 111 -6.46 -25.46 -18.28
CA LYS A 111 -5.08 -25.93 -18.14
C LYS A 111 -4.41 -25.21 -16.98
N PRO A 112 -3.57 -25.92 -16.20
CA PRO A 112 -2.74 -25.31 -15.18
C PRO A 112 -1.63 -24.52 -15.88
N ASP A 113 -1.95 -23.31 -16.32
CA ASP A 113 -0.91 -22.37 -16.74
C ASP A 113 -0.17 -21.88 -15.50
N ASP A 114 1.15 -21.84 -15.59
CA ASP A 114 1.97 -21.24 -14.54
C ASP A 114 1.70 -19.73 -14.47
N LEU A 115 1.39 -19.23 -13.28
CA LEU A 115 1.13 -17.82 -13.04
C LEU A 115 2.32 -16.94 -13.47
N ALA A 116 3.56 -17.43 -13.33
CA ALA A 116 4.76 -16.73 -13.80
C ALA A 116 4.86 -16.68 -15.32
N PHE A 117 4.33 -17.69 -16.03
CA PHE A 117 4.22 -17.66 -17.49
C PHE A 117 3.16 -16.64 -17.94
N VAL A 118 1.99 -16.64 -17.29
CA VAL A 118 0.85 -15.79 -17.66
C VAL A 118 1.15 -14.30 -17.42
N LEU A 119 1.68 -13.95 -16.25
CA LEU A 119 1.93 -12.56 -15.88
C LEU A 119 3.35 -12.10 -16.23
N GLY A 120 4.30 -13.02 -16.40
CA GLY A 120 5.68 -12.71 -16.71
C GLY A 120 6.47 -12.13 -15.53
N PRO A 121 7.78 -11.90 -15.75
CA PRO A 121 8.67 -11.42 -14.70
C PRO A 121 8.49 -9.93 -14.40
N SER A 122 8.73 -9.57 -13.15
CA SER A 122 8.73 -8.19 -12.66
C SER A 122 10.09 -7.52 -12.77
N ASP A 123 10.10 -6.20 -12.95
CA ASP A 123 11.33 -5.42 -12.97
C ASP A 123 11.84 -5.14 -11.55
N PHE A 124 10.94 -4.90 -10.60
CA PHE A 124 11.28 -4.71 -9.19
C PHE A 124 11.87 -5.99 -8.57
N PRO A 125 12.87 -5.87 -7.67
CA PRO A 125 13.36 -6.99 -6.90
C PRO A 125 12.33 -7.45 -5.88
N VAL A 126 12.34 -8.76 -5.61
CA VAL A 126 11.49 -9.41 -4.61
C VAL A 126 12.33 -9.52 -3.34
N GLU A 127 11.86 -8.92 -2.25
CA GLU A 127 12.45 -9.03 -0.91
C GLU A 127 11.74 -10.13 -0.09
N SER A 128 11.14 -11.13 -0.77
CA SER A 128 10.38 -12.22 -0.14
C SER A 128 11.21 -13.51 -0.03
N THR A 129 10.89 -14.31 0.99
CA THR A 129 11.38 -15.69 1.17
C THR A 129 10.86 -16.64 0.09
N VAL A 130 9.82 -16.26 -0.65
CA VAL A 130 9.28 -17.05 -1.77
C VAL A 130 10.25 -16.95 -2.95
N ALA A 131 10.90 -18.07 -3.28
CA ALA A 131 11.81 -18.18 -4.40
C ALA A 131 11.05 -18.02 -5.74
N VAL A 132 10.94 -16.79 -6.23
CA VAL A 132 10.49 -16.53 -7.60
C VAL A 132 11.71 -16.59 -8.52
N PRO A 133 11.73 -17.45 -9.55
CA PRO A 133 12.90 -17.60 -10.39
C PRO A 133 13.24 -16.28 -11.11
N THR A 134 14.34 -15.65 -10.69
CA THR A 134 14.92 -14.51 -11.41
C THR A 134 15.66 -15.06 -12.62
N ASN A 135 15.04 -14.99 -13.80
CA ASN A 135 15.75 -15.36 -15.02
C ASN A 135 16.74 -14.26 -15.44
N GLY A 136 17.80 -14.62 -16.17
CA GLY A 136 18.82 -13.67 -16.66
C GLY A 136 18.24 -12.52 -17.50
N SER A 137 17.05 -12.70 -18.08
CA SER A 137 16.34 -11.62 -18.81
C SER A 137 15.97 -10.45 -17.90
N THR A 138 15.65 -10.71 -16.63
CA THR A 138 15.23 -9.67 -15.68
C THR A 138 16.40 -8.83 -15.22
N GLU A 139 17.55 -9.46 -14.97
CA GLU A 139 18.79 -8.75 -14.65
C GLU A 139 19.26 -7.88 -15.82
N ALA A 140 19.21 -8.41 -17.05
CA ALA A 140 19.51 -7.62 -18.24
C ALA A 140 18.60 -6.38 -18.35
N ARG A 141 17.29 -6.51 -18.06
CA ARG A 141 16.37 -5.36 -18.03
C ARG A 141 16.75 -4.34 -16.95
N ARG A 142 17.05 -4.80 -15.73
CA ARG A 142 17.49 -3.93 -14.63
C ARG A 142 18.76 -3.15 -14.99
N ASN A 143 19.75 -3.83 -15.56
CA ASN A 143 20.99 -3.19 -15.99
C ASN A 143 20.76 -2.11 -17.05
N ARG A 144 19.72 -2.23 -17.89
CA ARG A 144 19.32 -1.15 -18.82
C ARG A 144 18.81 0.09 -18.08
N TYR A 145 18.04 -0.05 -17.00
CA TYR A 145 17.60 1.10 -16.19
C TYR A 145 18.79 1.80 -15.53
N PHE A 146 19.75 1.03 -15.01
CA PHE A 146 21.00 1.57 -14.45
C PHE A 146 21.80 2.38 -15.47
N ARG A 147 22.04 1.82 -16.66
CA ARG A 147 22.76 2.51 -17.73
C ARG A 147 22.03 3.75 -18.24
N ALA A 148 20.71 3.67 -18.42
CA ALA A 148 19.90 4.81 -18.81
C ALA A 148 19.97 5.93 -17.77
N LEU A 149 19.82 5.61 -16.48
CA LEU A 149 19.88 6.61 -15.42
C LEU A 149 21.28 7.20 -15.25
N TYR A 150 22.34 6.39 -15.40
CA TYR A 150 23.73 6.86 -15.35
C TYR A 150 24.04 7.91 -16.43
N ARG A 151 23.40 7.79 -17.60
CA ARG A 151 23.47 8.80 -18.67
C ARG A 151 22.62 10.03 -18.35
N ASP A 152 21.39 9.82 -17.88
CA ASP A 152 20.36 10.85 -17.81
C ASP A 152 20.38 11.68 -16.49
N ASP A 153 21.03 11.20 -15.43
CA ASP A 153 21.01 11.79 -14.07
C ASP A 153 22.44 11.96 -13.51
N GLN A 154 22.90 13.21 -13.46
CA GLN A 154 24.25 13.55 -12.99
C GLN A 154 24.45 13.22 -11.50
N THR A 155 23.38 13.28 -10.72
CA THR A 155 23.43 13.03 -9.28
C THR A 155 23.58 11.53 -9.00
N PHE A 156 22.93 10.69 -9.81
CA PHE A 156 23.15 9.25 -9.81
C PHE A 156 24.53 8.86 -10.35
N LYS A 157 25.00 9.51 -11.41
CA LYS A 157 26.37 9.33 -11.91
C LYS A 157 27.42 9.60 -10.83
N ARG A 158 27.27 10.68 -10.05
CA ARG A 158 28.11 10.95 -8.88
C ARG A 158 28.04 9.84 -7.83
N TYR A 159 26.85 9.30 -7.56
CA TYR A 159 26.70 8.17 -6.64
C TYR A 159 27.47 6.93 -7.12
N VAL A 160 27.41 6.58 -8.41
CA VAL A 160 28.17 5.48 -9.00
C VAL A 160 29.68 5.71 -8.85
N HIS A 161 30.16 6.92 -9.17
CA HIS A 161 31.58 7.27 -9.07
C HIS A 161 32.15 7.28 -7.65
N ARG A 162 31.31 7.36 -6.62
CA ARG A 162 31.75 7.21 -5.22
C ARG A 162 32.08 5.76 -4.84
N HIS A 163 31.55 4.79 -5.58
CA HIS A 163 31.65 3.36 -5.24
C HIS A 163 32.36 2.52 -6.32
N SER A 164 32.61 3.08 -7.51
CA SER A 164 33.20 2.40 -8.67
C SER A 164 33.70 3.42 -9.70
N GLN A 165 34.57 3.06 -10.64
CA GLN A 165 35.04 4.01 -11.66
C GLN A 165 34.08 4.13 -12.84
N SER A 166 33.34 3.06 -13.14
CA SER A 166 32.41 2.98 -14.27
C SER A 166 31.11 2.28 -13.91
N ILE A 167 30.06 2.49 -14.73
CA ILE A 167 28.77 1.80 -14.56
C ILE A 167 28.91 0.27 -14.70
N GLU A 168 29.84 -0.21 -15.51
CA GLU A 168 30.05 -1.66 -15.69
C GLU A 168 30.70 -2.28 -14.46
N GLU A 169 31.71 -1.64 -13.87
CA GLU A 169 32.29 -2.05 -12.58
C GLU A 169 31.25 -2.02 -11.46
N PHE A 170 30.42 -0.98 -11.41
CA PHE A 170 29.33 -0.88 -10.45
C PHE A 170 28.36 -2.05 -10.53
N LEU A 171 27.97 -2.42 -11.75
CA LEU A 171 27.06 -3.55 -12.00
C LEU A 171 27.73 -4.91 -11.82
N ALA A 172 29.06 -4.97 -11.86
CA ALA A 172 29.87 -6.17 -11.61
C ALA A 172 30.19 -6.37 -10.12
N LEU A 173 29.83 -5.44 -9.22
CA LEU A 173 29.97 -5.64 -7.78
C LEU A 173 29.28 -6.94 -7.33
N GLU A 174 29.93 -7.65 -6.41
CA GLU A 174 29.48 -8.93 -5.84
C GLU A 174 29.30 -8.83 -4.30
N GLY A 175 28.76 -9.90 -3.70
CA GLY A 175 28.61 -10.03 -2.24
C GLY A 175 27.88 -8.87 -1.56
N ASP A 176 28.41 -8.46 -0.41
CA ASP A 176 27.83 -7.39 0.42
C ASP A 176 27.84 -6.04 -0.28
N SER A 177 28.88 -5.76 -1.08
CA SER A 177 28.95 -4.52 -1.86
C SER A 177 27.82 -4.45 -2.89
N ARG A 178 27.51 -5.56 -3.58
CA ARG A 178 26.34 -5.63 -4.47
C ARG A 178 25.04 -5.39 -3.72
N ALA A 179 24.90 -6.01 -2.55
CA ALA A 179 23.69 -5.87 -1.73
C ALA A 179 23.48 -4.41 -1.29
N GLN A 180 24.53 -3.81 -0.73
CA GLN A 180 24.51 -2.46 -0.16
C GLN A 180 24.34 -1.37 -1.22
N PHE A 181 25.07 -1.45 -2.33
CA PHE A 181 25.16 -0.34 -3.28
C PHE A 181 24.26 -0.50 -4.50
N VAL A 182 24.05 -1.73 -5.00
CA VAL A 182 23.30 -2.01 -6.23
C VAL A 182 21.87 -2.47 -5.94
N ARG A 183 21.71 -3.56 -5.17
CA ARG A 183 20.38 -4.15 -4.91
C ARG A 183 19.49 -3.19 -4.12
N LYS A 184 20.04 -2.58 -3.06
CA LYS A 184 19.33 -1.58 -2.24
C LYS A 184 18.71 -0.46 -3.07
N VAL A 185 19.43 0.07 -4.05
CA VAL A 185 18.97 1.21 -4.85
C VAL A 185 18.19 0.82 -6.10
N THR A 186 18.14 -0.47 -6.45
CA THR A 186 17.50 -0.95 -7.69
C THR A 186 16.04 -0.45 -7.84
N PRO A 187 15.16 -0.51 -6.82
CA PRO A 187 13.79 0.01 -6.94
C PRO A 187 13.75 1.50 -7.32
N ILE A 188 14.61 2.31 -6.71
CA ILE A 188 14.70 3.76 -6.94
C ILE A 188 15.22 4.02 -8.36
N VAL A 189 16.23 3.28 -8.82
CA VAL A 189 16.79 3.40 -10.16
C VAL A 189 15.75 3.11 -11.24
N ILE A 190 14.95 2.04 -11.08
CA ILE A 190 13.88 1.67 -12.01
C ILE A 190 12.87 2.84 -12.14
N VAL A 191 12.41 3.35 -11.01
CA VAL A 191 11.44 4.45 -10.95
C VAL A 191 12.01 5.74 -11.55
N ARG A 192 13.21 6.14 -11.15
CA ARG A 192 13.86 7.35 -11.67
C ARG A 192 14.11 7.23 -13.17
N SER A 193 14.58 6.09 -13.67
CA SER A 193 14.76 5.89 -15.11
C SER A 193 13.44 6.03 -15.89
N ALA A 194 12.34 5.52 -15.35
CA ALA A 194 11.02 5.60 -15.97
C ALA A 194 10.42 7.01 -15.96
N PHE A 195 10.57 7.75 -14.85
CA PHE A 195 9.84 8.99 -14.60
C PHE A 195 10.69 10.26 -14.62
N ARG A 196 12.02 10.20 -14.54
CA ARG A 196 12.87 11.40 -14.56
C ARG A 196 13.07 11.91 -15.98
N ILE A 197 13.10 13.23 -16.13
CA ILE A 197 13.53 13.91 -17.35
C ILE A 197 15.07 14.05 -17.32
N PRO A 198 15.78 13.71 -18.41
CA PRO A 198 17.24 13.85 -18.47
C PRO A 198 17.72 15.27 -18.14
N ASP A 199 18.82 15.37 -17.39
CA ASP A 199 19.37 16.65 -16.92
C ASP A 199 19.82 17.56 -18.07
N ASP A 200 20.16 16.98 -19.23
CA ASP A 200 20.61 17.67 -20.45
C ASP A 200 19.46 18.13 -21.36
N SER A 201 18.22 17.83 -21.00
CA SER A 201 17.07 18.18 -21.83
C SER A 201 16.62 19.64 -21.65
N PHE A 202 16.26 20.30 -22.75
CA PHE A 202 15.68 21.66 -22.74
C PHE A 202 14.39 21.77 -21.89
N ALA A 203 13.73 20.65 -21.58
CA ALA A 203 12.55 20.58 -20.73
C ALA A 203 12.85 20.65 -19.21
N ALA A 204 14.12 20.59 -18.80
CA ALA A 204 14.54 20.61 -17.40
C ALA A 204 14.28 21.94 -16.66
N GLY A 205 13.84 22.98 -17.37
CA GLY A 205 13.66 24.34 -16.85
C GLY A 205 12.62 24.50 -15.74
N SER A 206 11.56 23.68 -15.68
CA SER A 206 10.51 23.79 -14.64
C SER A 206 10.00 22.48 -14.03
N ARG A 207 10.17 21.33 -14.71
CA ARG A 207 9.82 20.00 -14.17
C ARG A 207 10.91 18.98 -14.49
N ARG A 208 11.36 18.24 -13.47
CA ARG A 208 12.34 17.15 -13.60
C ARG A 208 11.72 15.77 -13.80
N TYR A 209 10.42 15.70 -14.10
CA TYR A 209 9.70 14.43 -14.25
C TYR A 209 8.80 14.38 -15.48
N LYS A 210 8.77 13.21 -16.13
CA LYS A 210 7.95 12.86 -17.28
C LYS A 210 6.49 12.75 -16.87
N THR A 211 5.58 13.18 -17.75
CA THR A 211 4.12 13.06 -17.57
C THR A 211 3.59 11.65 -17.90
N ARG A 212 4.46 10.68 -18.19
CA ARG A 212 4.04 9.32 -18.57
C ARG A 212 3.21 8.71 -17.43
N LYS A 213 1.91 8.50 -17.67
CA LYS A 213 0.97 8.05 -16.64
C LYS A 213 1.14 6.56 -16.30
N ASN A 214 1.64 5.76 -17.24
CA ASN A 214 1.64 4.29 -17.15
C ASN A 214 2.97 3.70 -17.66
N PRO A 215 4.07 3.74 -16.90
CA PRO A 215 5.26 2.98 -17.26
C PRO A 215 5.07 1.50 -16.91
N ASP A 216 5.50 0.63 -17.82
CA ASP A 216 5.52 -0.83 -17.71
C ASP A 216 6.33 -1.38 -16.52
N ILE A 217 6.90 -0.53 -15.66
CA ILE A 217 7.75 -0.96 -14.53
C ILE A 217 6.97 -1.70 -13.43
N TYR A 218 5.66 -1.44 -13.30
CA TYR A 218 4.79 -2.05 -12.28
C TYR A 218 4.15 -3.38 -12.74
N ARG A 219 4.50 -3.87 -13.93
CA ARG A 219 3.98 -5.14 -14.45
C ARG A 219 4.72 -6.35 -13.88
N GLY A 220 4.18 -7.52 -14.20
CA GLY A 220 4.76 -8.81 -13.85
C GLY A 220 4.24 -9.32 -12.52
N LEU A 221 4.42 -10.61 -12.31
CA LEU A 221 3.84 -11.37 -11.21
C LEU A 221 4.01 -10.70 -9.84
N THR A 222 5.24 -10.45 -9.42
CA THR A 222 5.51 -9.99 -8.05
C THR A 222 5.23 -8.51 -7.85
N SER A 223 5.41 -7.69 -8.88
CA SER A 223 4.95 -6.30 -8.88
C SER A 223 3.43 -6.25 -8.71
N LEU A 224 2.68 -7.06 -9.46
CA LEU A 224 1.22 -7.08 -9.39
C LEU A 224 0.75 -7.54 -8.00
N ALA A 225 1.32 -8.62 -7.46
CA ALA A 225 1.05 -9.08 -6.10
C ALA A 225 1.35 -7.98 -5.05
N THR A 226 2.49 -7.29 -5.20
CA THR A 226 2.89 -6.22 -4.28
C THR A 226 1.96 -5.00 -4.38
N VAL A 227 1.58 -4.60 -5.59
CA VAL A 227 0.69 -3.45 -5.84
C VAL A 227 -0.71 -3.69 -5.26
N LEU A 228 -1.19 -4.93 -5.27
CA LEU A 228 -2.52 -5.29 -4.77
C LEU A 228 -2.54 -5.58 -3.27
N GLU A 229 -1.37 -5.65 -2.63
CA GLU A 229 -1.18 -5.69 -1.17
C GLU A 229 -2.04 -6.71 -0.42
N GLY A 230 -2.24 -7.90 -0.98
CA GLY A 230 -3.07 -8.92 -0.34
C GLY A 230 -4.54 -8.52 -0.17
N ASN A 231 -5.02 -7.45 -0.82
CA ASN A 231 -6.42 -7.06 -0.78
C ASN A 231 -7.23 -7.99 -1.69
N PRO A 232 -8.09 -8.88 -1.15
CA PRO A 232 -8.79 -9.88 -1.95
C PRO A 232 -9.73 -9.26 -2.98
N ARG A 233 -10.37 -8.12 -2.67
CA ARG A 233 -11.28 -7.42 -3.60
C ARG A 233 -10.51 -6.90 -4.81
N TYR A 234 -9.33 -6.32 -4.61
CA TYR A 234 -8.49 -5.86 -5.72
C TYR A 234 -7.87 -7.01 -6.50
N ILE A 235 -7.41 -8.07 -5.84
CA ILE A 235 -6.85 -9.26 -6.51
C ILE A 235 -7.90 -9.90 -7.41
N ILE A 236 -9.08 -10.20 -6.87
CA ILE A 236 -10.18 -10.82 -7.63
C ILE A 236 -10.59 -9.91 -8.79
N GLY A 237 -10.79 -8.62 -8.52
CA GLY A 237 -11.19 -7.66 -9.55
C GLY A 237 -10.17 -7.56 -10.68
N VAL A 238 -8.89 -7.31 -10.37
CA VAL A 238 -7.85 -7.14 -11.40
C VAL A 238 -7.59 -8.45 -12.14
N MET A 239 -7.53 -9.59 -11.46
CA MET A 239 -7.28 -10.87 -12.14
C MET A 239 -8.40 -11.27 -13.08
N ASN A 240 -9.67 -11.06 -12.69
CA ASN A 240 -10.79 -11.37 -13.58
C ASN A 240 -10.73 -10.53 -14.86
N GLU A 241 -10.54 -9.20 -14.76
CA GLU A 241 -10.42 -8.31 -15.92
C GLU A 241 -9.22 -8.69 -16.82
N LEU A 242 -8.08 -9.01 -16.20
CA LEU A 242 -6.90 -9.47 -16.94
C LEU A 242 -7.15 -10.79 -17.68
N LEU A 243 -7.88 -11.73 -17.10
CA LEU A 243 -8.15 -13.03 -17.72
C LEU A 243 -9.25 -12.95 -18.78
N ASP A 244 -10.29 -12.14 -18.56
CA ASP A 244 -11.45 -12.05 -19.45
C ASP A 244 -11.05 -11.57 -20.85
N GLU A 245 -10.22 -10.54 -20.98
CA GLU A 245 -9.78 -10.07 -22.32
C GLU A 245 -8.51 -10.82 -22.85
N ALA A 246 -7.86 -11.73 -22.10
CA ALA A 246 -6.56 -12.35 -22.47
C ALA A 246 -6.64 -13.73 -23.12
N GLY A 247 -7.81 -14.37 -23.09
CA GLY A 247 -7.96 -15.76 -23.51
C GLY A 247 -7.01 -16.70 -22.75
N GLN A 248 -6.40 -17.67 -23.46
CA GLN A 248 -5.53 -18.71 -22.89
C GLN A 248 -4.02 -18.34 -22.94
N GLY A 249 -3.67 -17.10 -23.29
CA GLY A 249 -2.28 -16.69 -23.53
C GLY A 249 -1.61 -15.95 -22.38
N LYS A 250 -0.37 -15.49 -22.64
CA LYS A 250 0.35 -14.55 -21.79
C LYS A 250 -0.29 -13.16 -21.84
N ILE A 251 -0.33 -12.48 -20.70
CA ILE A 251 -0.90 -11.15 -20.57
C ILE A 251 0.18 -10.11 -20.80
N GLY A 252 -0.02 -9.26 -21.82
CA GLY A 252 0.92 -8.20 -22.17
C GLY A 252 1.13 -7.17 -21.06
N GLY A 253 2.37 -6.71 -20.91
CA GLY A 253 2.75 -5.69 -19.93
C GLY A 253 1.94 -4.39 -19.97
N PRO A 254 1.67 -3.81 -21.16
CA PRO A 254 0.82 -2.63 -21.28
C PRO A 254 -0.56 -2.83 -20.69
N ARG A 255 -1.12 -4.04 -20.81
CA ARG A 255 -2.45 -4.37 -20.32
C ARG A 255 -2.48 -4.54 -18.80
N GLN A 256 -1.50 -5.22 -18.23
CA GLN A 256 -1.34 -5.28 -16.77
C GLN A 256 -1.24 -3.87 -16.17
N THR A 257 -0.45 -3.00 -16.81
CA THR A 257 -0.29 -1.60 -16.37
C THR A 257 -1.60 -0.81 -16.50
N ALA A 258 -2.35 -1.02 -17.59
CA ALA A 258 -3.65 -0.40 -17.77
C ALA A 258 -4.63 -0.81 -16.66
N GLU A 259 -4.67 -2.10 -16.29
CA GLU A 259 -5.54 -2.55 -15.19
C GLU A 259 -5.15 -2.03 -13.82
N ILE A 260 -3.86 -1.97 -13.52
CA ILE A 260 -3.37 -1.35 -12.28
C ILE A 260 -3.87 0.09 -12.21
N THR A 261 -3.76 0.85 -13.30
CA THR A 261 -4.26 2.22 -13.37
C THR A 261 -5.78 2.30 -13.27
N ARG A 262 -6.54 1.39 -13.90
CA ARG A 262 -8.00 1.30 -13.75
C ARG A 262 -8.38 1.03 -12.29
N ALA A 263 -7.72 0.11 -11.62
CA ALA A 263 -7.94 -0.20 -10.21
C ALA A 263 -7.61 0.99 -9.30
N ALA A 264 -6.46 1.65 -9.52
CA ALA A 264 -6.07 2.84 -8.76
C ALA A 264 -7.07 4.00 -8.96
N ASN A 265 -7.57 4.22 -10.17
CA ASN A 265 -8.57 5.25 -10.45
C ASN A 265 -9.92 4.95 -9.78
N ARG A 266 -10.36 3.68 -9.81
CA ARG A 266 -11.55 3.23 -9.06
C ARG A 266 -11.39 3.48 -7.57
N PHE A 267 -10.20 3.18 -7.02
CA PHE A 267 -9.92 3.44 -5.62
C PHE A 267 -9.94 4.93 -5.28
N ARG A 268 -9.29 5.77 -6.10
CA ARG A 268 -9.35 7.23 -5.93
C ARG A 268 -10.78 7.77 -5.98
N ALA A 269 -11.61 7.24 -6.88
CA ALA A 269 -13.02 7.62 -6.96
C ALA A 269 -13.77 7.28 -5.66
N LEU A 270 -13.55 6.08 -5.09
CA LEU A 270 -14.10 5.72 -3.77
C LEU A 270 -13.68 6.71 -2.68
N LEU A 271 -12.41 7.13 -2.65
CA LEU A 271 -11.93 8.11 -1.67
C LEU A 271 -12.61 9.48 -1.77
N THR A 272 -13.23 9.82 -2.91
CA THR A 272 -14.02 11.05 -3.06
C THR A 272 -15.40 10.98 -2.40
N THR A 273 -15.93 9.78 -2.14
CA THR A 273 -17.24 9.61 -1.53
C THR A 273 -17.19 9.58 0.00
N ILE A 274 -15.99 9.48 0.58
CA ILE A 274 -15.82 9.42 2.03
C ILE A 274 -15.88 10.85 2.60
N PRO A 275 -16.75 11.12 3.59
CA PRO A 275 -16.78 12.39 4.30
C PRO A 275 -15.40 12.72 4.88
N ALA A 276 -14.96 13.96 4.67
CA ALA A 276 -13.66 14.42 5.16
C ALA A 276 -13.81 15.68 6.02
N PRO A 277 -13.02 15.82 7.09
CA PRO A 277 -12.95 17.07 7.82
C PRO A 277 -12.36 18.17 6.92
N VAL A 278 -12.74 19.42 7.19
CA VAL A 278 -12.13 20.57 6.52
C VAL A 278 -10.75 20.80 7.13
N VAL A 279 -9.69 20.55 6.36
CA VAL A 279 -8.31 20.71 6.84
C VAL A 279 -7.80 22.13 6.56
N PRO A 280 -7.43 22.91 7.59
CA PRO A 280 -6.83 24.23 7.40
C PRO A 280 -5.56 24.18 6.52
N GLY A 281 -5.44 25.09 5.56
CA GLY A 281 -4.31 25.15 4.63
C GLY A 281 -4.44 24.26 3.38
N ILE A 282 -5.43 23.35 3.34
CA ILE A 282 -5.75 22.58 2.12
C ILE A 282 -7.00 23.20 1.47
N ARG A 283 -6.81 23.83 0.30
CA ARG A 283 -7.90 24.55 -0.40
C ARG A 283 -9.03 23.66 -0.92
N ARG A 284 -8.79 22.36 -1.09
CA ARG A 284 -9.76 21.39 -1.65
C ARG A 284 -10.35 20.51 -0.54
N ARG A 285 -11.66 20.28 -0.59
CA ARG A 285 -12.36 19.37 0.34
C ARG A 285 -12.13 17.91 -0.07
N GLY A 286 -12.25 17.00 0.89
CA GLY A 286 -12.11 15.56 0.68
C GLY A 286 -10.77 15.00 1.15
N LEU A 287 -10.62 13.68 1.08
CA LEU A 287 -9.40 12.97 1.49
C LEU A 287 -8.32 12.95 0.40
N LEU A 288 -8.71 13.02 -0.88
CA LEU A 288 -7.78 13.00 -2.02
C LEU A 288 -6.70 14.09 -1.99
N PRO A 289 -6.97 15.35 -1.61
CA PRO A 289 -5.95 16.39 -1.52
C PRO A 289 -4.77 16.01 -0.61
N ILE A 290 -5.02 15.28 0.49
CA ILE A 290 -3.97 14.81 1.39
C ILE A 290 -3.11 13.73 0.71
N ILE A 291 -3.77 12.79 0.03
CA ILE A 291 -3.08 11.74 -0.74
C ILE A 291 -2.26 12.34 -1.89
N ASP A 292 -2.80 13.32 -2.61
CA ASP A 292 -2.09 14.04 -3.67
C ASP A 292 -0.91 14.85 -3.13
N MET A 293 -1.07 15.49 -1.98
CA MET A 293 0.01 16.20 -1.28
C MET A 293 1.14 15.25 -0.91
N LEU A 294 0.83 14.13 -0.22
CA LEU A 294 1.81 13.12 0.19
C LEU A 294 2.50 12.49 -1.03
N GLY A 295 1.71 12.01 -2.01
CA GLY A 295 2.23 11.35 -3.20
C GLY A 295 3.10 12.27 -4.05
N THR A 296 2.73 13.54 -4.21
CA THR A 296 3.54 14.53 -4.93
C THR A 296 4.84 14.83 -4.18
N PHE A 297 4.76 14.99 -2.85
CA PHE A 297 5.94 15.20 -2.02
C PHE A 297 6.94 14.03 -2.14
N PHE A 298 6.46 12.79 -2.02
CA PHE A 298 7.32 11.60 -2.16
C PHE A 298 7.89 11.47 -3.56
N ARG A 299 7.08 11.71 -4.59
CA ARG A 299 7.55 11.72 -5.99
C ARG A 299 8.69 12.71 -6.20
N GLU A 300 8.59 13.92 -5.64
CA GLU A 300 9.65 14.92 -5.73
C GLU A 300 10.95 14.41 -5.10
N ARG A 301 10.87 13.84 -3.89
CA ARG A 301 12.02 13.27 -3.16
C ARG A 301 12.68 12.11 -3.91
N ILE A 302 11.87 11.28 -4.55
CA ILE A 302 12.33 10.05 -5.20
C ILE A 302 12.83 10.32 -6.62
N VAL A 303 12.15 11.20 -7.37
CA VAL A 303 12.38 11.38 -8.82
C VAL A 303 13.13 12.67 -9.15
N ALA A 304 12.78 13.79 -8.50
CA ALA A 304 13.23 15.11 -8.90
C ALA A 304 14.49 15.59 -8.17
N ASP A 305 14.57 15.33 -6.87
CA ASP A 305 15.70 15.68 -6.02
C ASP A 305 16.98 14.93 -6.41
N ASP A 306 18.10 15.37 -5.85
CA ASP A 306 19.39 14.70 -5.97
C ASP A 306 19.27 13.24 -5.50
N PHE A 307 19.92 12.35 -6.24
CA PHE A 307 19.89 10.93 -5.99
C PHE A 307 20.39 10.61 -4.58
N THR A 308 19.56 9.86 -3.85
CA THR A 308 19.89 9.30 -2.54
C THR A 308 19.47 7.83 -2.52
N PRO A 309 20.24 6.94 -1.88
CA PRO A 309 19.87 5.53 -1.71
C PRO A 309 18.69 5.32 -0.75
N ASP A 310 18.34 6.34 0.04
CA ASP A 310 17.28 6.28 1.07
C ASP A 310 16.39 7.56 1.02
N PRO A 311 15.58 7.74 -0.04
CA PRO A 311 14.66 8.86 -0.16
C PRO A 311 13.55 8.78 0.88
N ILE A 312 12.81 9.87 1.02
CA ILE A 312 11.62 9.91 1.88
C ILE A 312 10.43 9.39 1.08
N GLY A 313 9.71 8.39 1.61
CA GLY A 313 8.50 7.82 1.00
C GLY A 313 7.49 7.25 1.99
N SER A 314 7.69 7.52 3.29
CA SER A 314 6.72 7.26 4.36
C SER A 314 6.71 8.43 5.34
N PHE A 315 5.80 8.43 6.31
CA PHE A 315 5.71 9.49 7.29
C PHE A 315 5.37 9.00 8.71
N ILE A 316 5.70 9.82 9.71
CA ILE A 316 5.28 9.64 11.11
C ILE A 316 4.29 10.75 11.45
N VAL A 317 3.24 10.41 12.20
CA VAL A 317 2.32 11.40 12.78
C VAL A 317 2.91 11.94 14.07
N ASP A 318 3.47 13.15 14.04
CA ASP A 318 4.04 13.79 15.23
C ASP A 318 3.00 14.52 16.10
N SER A 319 3.45 15.08 17.22
CA SER A 319 2.59 15.79 18.18
C SER A 319 2.05 17.13 17.67
N HIS A 320 2.66 17.74 16.64
CA HIS A 320 2.30 19.08 16.17
C HIS A 320 1.21 19.08 15.09
N VAL A 321 0.63 17.92 14.80
CA VAL A 321 -0.42 17.74 13.80
C VAL A 321 -1.77 18.16 14.38
N SER A 322 -2.54 18.94 13.62
CA SER A 322 -3.89 19.36 14.00
C SER A 322 -4.87 18.19 14.02
N ASP A 323 -5.96 18.32 14.78
CA ASP A 323 -6.95 17.26 14.92
C ASP A 323 -7.70 16.96 13.62
N GLU A 324 -7.85 17.95 12.72
CA GLU A 324 -8.45 17.74 11.40
C GLU A 324 -7.57 16.87 10.50
N ILE A 325 -6.25 17.08 10.53
CA ILE A 325 -5.30 16.23 9.80
C ILE A 325 -5.30 14.84 10.43
N LEU A 326 -5.32 14.74 11.75
CA LEU A 326 -5.37 13.46 12.46
C LEU A 326 -6.61 12.65 12.08
N ALA A 327 -7.79 13.29 12.10
CA ALA A 327 -9.05 12.69 11.68
C ALA A 327 -9.01 12.23 10.22
N ALA A 328 -8.46 13.05 9.32
CA ALA A 328 -8.34 12.69 7.91
C ALA A 328 -7.37 11.51 7.67
N ILE A 329 -6.26 11.43 8.42
CA ILE A 329 -5.36 10.27 8.39
C ILE A 329 -6.10 9.02 8.86
N GLY A 330 -6.88 9.12 9.94
CA GLY A 330 -7.72 8.02 10.44
C GLY A 330 -8.71 7.53 9.38
N SER A 331 -9.42 8.44 8.71
CA SER A 331 -10.33 8.08 7.61
C SER A 331 -9.59 7.43 6.43
N LEU A 332 -8.41 7.94 6.07
CA LEU A 332 -7.59 7.37 5.00
C LEU A 332 -7.03 5.98 5.34
N LEU A 333 -6.67 5.74 6.60
CA LEU A 333 -6.23 4.45 7.09
C LEU A 333 -7.38 3.42 7.04
N ASN A 334 -8.56 3.78 7.55
CA ASN A 334 -9.74 2.90 7.51
C ASN A 334 -10.21 2.64 6.07
N ALA A 335 -10.05 3.61 5.17
CA ALA A 335 -10.31 3.43 3.75
C ALA A 335 -9.24 2.59 3.01
N GLY A 336 -8.14 2.19 3.68
CA GLY A 336 -7.03 1.43 3.10
C GLY A 336 -6.10 2.23 2.18
N ALA A 337 -6.22 3.56 2.14
CA ALA A 337 -5.37 4.43 1.32
C ALA A 337 -4.00 4.65 1.97
N LEU A 338 -3.95 4.59 3.29
CA LEU A 338 -2.75 4.54 4.10
C LEU A 338 -2.59 3.16 4.71
N VAL A 339 -1.35 2.75 4.88
CA VAL A 339 -0.99 1.48 5.50
C VAL A 339 -0.11 1.78 6.71
N TYR A 340 -0.52 1.28 7.87
CA TYR A 340 0.28 1.33 9.10
C TYR A 340 1.49 0.42 8.97
N VAL A 341 2.66 0.93 9.38
CA VAL A 341 3.91 0.18 9.42
C VAL A 341 4.24 -0.11 10.89
N PRO A 342 3.94 -1.32 11.39
CA PRO A 342 4.15 -1.64 12.80
C PRO A 342 5.63 -1.70 13.16
N GLU A 343 5.94 -1.24 14.37
CA GLU A 343 7.20 -1.57 15.04
C GLU A 343 7.18 -3.05 15.49
N PRO A 344 8.34 -3.69 15.73
CA PRO A 344 8.39 -5.04 16.28
C PRO A 344 7.54 -5.15 17.56
N GLY A 345 6.54 -6.04 17.58
CA GLY A 345 5.61 -6.20 18.70
C GLY A 345 4.44 -5.21 18.72
N GLY A 346 4.22 -4.43 17.65
CA GLY A 346 3.08 -3.52 17.52
C GLY A 346 1.74 -4.25 17.39
N VAL A 347 0.68 -3.62 17.92
CA VAL A 347 -0.71 -4.11 17.85
C VAL A 347 -1.32 -3.81 16.47
N ALA A 348 -2.20 -4.69 15.98
CA ALA A 348 -2.88 -4.53 14.70
C ALA A 348 -3.95 -3.41 14.74
N ILE A 349 -4.64 -3.29 15.88
CA ILE A 349 -5.67 -2.27 16.12
C ILE A 349 -5.01 -1.03 16.74
N LEU A 350 -5.26 0.13 16.15
CA LEU A 350 -4.74 1.42 16.61
C LEU A 350 -5.82 2.22 17.34
N THR A 351 -5.46 2.67 18.54
CA THR A 351 -6.23 3.62 19.35
C THR A 351 -5.74 5.06 19.17
N SER A 352 -4.45 5.21 18.86
CA SER A 352 -3.83 6.49 18.53
C SER A 352 -2.96 6.37 17.30
N LEU A 353 -3.03 7.41 16.46
CA LEU A 353 -2.18 7.55 15.28
C LEU A 353 -0.85 8.25 15.61
N ARG A 354 -0.78 9.00 16.72
CA ARG A 354 0.43 9.77 17.07
C ARG A 354 1.59 8.84 17.40
N GLY A 355 2.78 9.21 16.92
CA GLY A 355 3.99 8.39 16.99
C GLY A 355 4.02 7.21 16.02
N LYS A 356 2.95 6.95 15.27
CA LYS A 356 2.87 5.81 14.35
C LYS A 356 3.36 6.19 12.95
N ARG A 357 3.95 5.20 12.27
CA ARG A 357 4.48 5.32 10.92
C ARG A 357 3.49 4.79 9.90
N PHE A 358 3.33 5.53 8.81
CA PHE A 358 2.42 5.19 7.72
C PHE A 358 3.08 5.36 6.35
N ARG A 359 2.59 4.61 5.38
CA ARG A 359 2.94 4.75 3.96
C ARG A 359 1.68 4.79 3.11
N LEU A 360 1.79 5.27 1.88
CA LEU A 360 0.72 5.11 0.89
C LEU A 360 0.59 3.62 0.52
N ASN A 361 -0.65 3.19 0.29
CA ASN A 361 -0.95 1.91 -0.35
C ASN A 361 -0.23 1.82 -1.72
N TYR A 362 0.43 0.69 -2.02
CA TYR A 362 1.21 0.56 -3.26
C TYR A 362 0.37 0.69 -4.54
N LEU A 363 -0.93 0.40 -4.50
CA LEU A 363 -1.85 0.67 -5.61
C LEU A 363 -1.89 2.16 -5.95
N LEU A 364 -1.98 3.03 -4.94
CA LEU A 364 -1.93 4.48 -5.11
C LEU A 364 -0.52 4.97 -5.40
N ALA A 365 0.49 4.38 -4.76
CA ALA A 365 1.90 4.74 -4.96
C ALA A 365 2.34 4.61 -6.44
N SER A 366 1.76 3.66 -7.16
CA SER A 366 1.96 3.49 -8.61
C SER A 366 1.63 4.76 -9.43
N GLN A 367 0.61 5.53 -9.01
CA GLN A 367 0.17 6.77 -9.67
C GLN A 367 1.16 7.93 -9.46
N TYR A 368 1.95 7.86 -8.38
CA TYR A 368 2.92 8.88 -8.02
C TYR A 368 4.34 8.53 -8.46
N GLY A 369 4.55 7.39 -9.12
CA GLY A 369 5.89 6.99 -9.51
C GLY A 369 6.77 6.68 -8.31
N MET A 370 6.27 5.89 -7.37
CA MET A 370 7.00 5.45 -6.18
C MET A 370 7.49 4.01 -6.32
N PRO A 371 8.64 3.65 -5.73
CA PRO A 371 9.11 2.27 -5.73
C PRO A 371 8.20 1.39 -4.87
N LEU A 372 8.17 0.10 -5.20
CA LEU A 372 7.46 -0.92 -4.40
C LEU A 372 8.31 -1.37 -3.21
N ARG A 373 8.70 -0.42 -2.37
CA ARG A 373 9.56 -0.59 -1.20
C ARG A 373 9.20 0.43 -0.13
N LEU A 374 9.37 0.05 1.13
CA LEU A 374 9.25 0.97 2.26
C LEU A 374 10.48 1.89 2.30
N GLU A 375 10.25 3.18 2.09
CA GLU A 375 11.28 4.22 2.10
C GLU A 375 11.32 4.96 3.44
N ARG A 376 12.36 5.76 3.67
CA ARG A 376 12.57 6.52 4.92
C ARG A 376 11.39 7.42 5.26
N GLU A 377 11.17 7.60 6.55
CA GLU A 377 10.10 8.41 7.11
C GLU A 377 10.48 9.87 7.35
N GLN A 378 9.46 10.73 7.41
CA GLN A 378 9.54 12.11 7.88
C GLN A 378 8.28 12.47 8.66
N SER A 379 8.38 13.41 9.60
CA SER A 379 7.19 13.93 10.29
C SER A 379 6.21 14.56 9.30
N ILE A 380 4.92 14.31 9.48
CA ILE A 380 3.89 14.85 8.59
C ILE A 380 3.75 16.37 8.73
N SER A 381 3.97 16.95 9.92
CA SER A 381 3.95 18.41 10.08
C SER A 381 5.03 19.08 9.21
N ALA A 382 6.22 18.49 9.11
CA ALA A 382 7.27 18.96 8.21
C ALA A 382 6.89 18.86 6.71
N ILE A 383 6.12 17.84 6.32
CA ILE A 383 5.64 17.68 4.95
C ILE A 383 4.61 18.77 4.62
N VAL A 384 3.64 18.99 5.51
CA VAL A 384 2.57 19.98 5.35
C VAL A 384 3.13 21.39 5.27
N GLU A 385 4.03 21.77 6.18
CA GLU A 385 4.63 23.10 6.20
C GLU A 385 5.38 23.41 4.90
N ARG A 386 6.14 22.44 4.39
CA ARG A 386 6.87 22.61 3.13
C ARG A 386 5.95 22.83 1.94
N GLN A 387 4.82 22.13 1.90
CA GLN A 387 3.83 22.28 0.82
C GLN A 387 3.12 23.63 0.90
N ARG A 388 2.87 24.13 2.12
CA ARG A 388 2.34 25.47 2.35
C ARG A 388 3.28 26.55 1.80
N ILE A 389 4.56 26.52 2.19
CA ILE A 389 5.58 27.46 1.69
C ILE A 389 5.67 27.43 0.16
N LYS A 390 5.63 26.23 -0.43
CA LYS A 390 5.69 26.06 -1.89
C LYS A 390 4.46 26.65 -2.59
N GLY A 391 3.28 26.50 -2.01
CA GLY A 391 2.02 27.05 -2.51
C GLY A 391 1.92 28.58 -2.43
N ASP A 392 2.65 29.21 -1.50
CA ASP A 392 2.72 30.67 -1.35
C ASP A 392 3.80 31.29 -2.26
N SER A 393 4.87 30.54 -2.57
CA SER A 393 5.98 31.01 -3.43
C SER A 393 5.74 30.93 -4.95
N ASN A 394 4.62 30.35 -5.40
CA ASN A 394 4.30 30.13 -6.82
C ASN A 394 2.80 30.40 -7.07
N GLN A 395 2.42 31.59 -7.56
CA GLN A 395 1.08 31.84 -8.14
C GLN A 395 1.23 32.70 -9.42
N PRO A 396 0.44 32.46 -10.47
CA PRO A 396 -1.02 32.43 -10.40
C PRO A 396 -1.64 31.03 -10.53
N SER A 397 -2.87 30.92 -10.02
CA SER A 397 -3.70 29.74 -10.27
C SER A 397 -4.04 29.64 -11.76
N ILE A 398 -4.26 28.43 -12.27
CA ILE A 398 -4.74 28.22 -13.65
C ILE A 398 -6.12 28.90 -13.91
N PHE A 399 -6.78 29.41 -12.86
CA PHE A 399 -8.05 30.14 -12.91
C PHE A 399 -7.89 31.67 -12.93
N GLU A 400 -6.66 32.20 -12.88
CA GLU A 400 -6.39 33.61 -13.23
C GLU A 400 -6.00 33.76 -14.71
N ILE A 401 -5.78 32.64 -15.41
CA ILE A 401 -5.45 32.59 -16.85
C ILE A 401 -6.71 32.45 -17.72
N LEU A 402 -7.83 32.04 -17.14
CA LEU A 402 -9.13 32.01 -17.80
C LEU A 402 -10.08 32.87 -16.98
N GLY A 403 -10.12 34.16 -17.34
CA GLY A 403 -11.06 35.13 -16.78
C GLY A 403 -12.51 34.82 -17.18
N ASP A 404 -13.41 35.26 -16.31
CA ASP A 404 -14.88 35.28 -16.36
C ASP A 404 -15.64 33.94 -16.41
#